data_AF-A0A0L0GEF5-F1
#
_entry.id   AF-A0A0L0GEF5-F1
#
_cell.length_a   1.000
_cell.length_b   1.000
_cell.length_c   1.000
_cell.angle_alpha   90.00
_cell.angle_beta   90.00
_cell.angle_gamma   90.00
#
_symmetry.space_group_name_H-M   'P 1'
#
loop_
_entity.id
_entity.type
_entity.pdbx_description
1 polymer ?
#
loop_
_entity_poly.entity_id
_entity_poly.type
_entity_poly.pdbx_seq_one_letter_code
_entity_poly.pdbx_strand_id
1 'polypeptide(L)'
;MESLRSSVIHNDANDHNVIVSVDSEELPIDPATRLCAAPQIVGVIDFGDVLLTKTVFNPAITIAYSILEADEPVSAGVSLIQGYTAQFPLQDTELSLLFLLTMCRLAQSVVYSTIKMLDYPDDEYIPIAQRPAWRVLESLWGRRAEVSAAWVAAAVRPDTPHLDKQ
;
A
#
# COMPACT_ATOMS: atom_id res chain seq x y z
N MET A 1 -3.21 -17.19 -12.50
CA MET A 1 -2.03 -16.65 -11.76
C MET A 1 -0.71 -16.85 -12.50
N GLU A 2 -0.61 -17.76 -13.48
CA GLU A 2 0.64 -17.96 -14.26
C GLU A 2 1.06 -16.73 -15.09
N SER A 3 0.13 -15.81 -15.39
CA SER A 3 0.40 -14.57 -16.14
C SER A 3 0.89 -13.39 -15.30
N LEU A 4 0.91 -13.48 -13.96
CA LEU A 4 1.40 -12.39 -13.10
C LEU A 4 2.89 -12.55 -12.85
N ARG A 5 3.64 -11.43 -12.93
CA ARG A 5 5.08 -11.41 -12.65
C ARG A 5 5.34 -11.82 -11.22
N SER A 6 6.47 -12.50 -11.01
CA SER A 6 6.98 -12.81 -9.68
C SER A 6 8.24 -11.99 -9.39
N SER A 7 8.42 -11.62 -8.14
CA SER A 7 9.62 -10.96 -7.61
C SER A 7 9.79 -11.27 -6.14
N VAL A 8 10.96 -10.95 -5.60
CA VAL A 8 11.17 -10.92 -4.15
C VAL A 8 10.43 -9.69 -3.62
N ILE A 9 9.51 -9.89 -2.69
CA ILE A 9 8.73 -8.81 -2.06
C ILE A 9 9.05 -8.73 -0.57
N HIS A 10 8.83 -7.56 0.03
CA HIS A 10 8.98 -7.37 1.47
C HIS A 10 7.94 -8.14 2.28
N ASN A 11 6.71 -8.25 1.75
CA ASN A 11 5.57 -8.96 2.33
C ASN A 11 5.00 -8.40 3.64
N ASP A 12 5.65 -7.40 4.22
CA ASP A 12 5.16 -6.64 5.38
C ASP A 12 5.53 -5.16 5.29
N ALA A 13 5.43 -4.58 4.09
CA ALA A 13 5.74 -3.16 3.86
C ALA A 13 4.62 -2.25 4.38
N ASN A 14 4.46 -2.19 5.70
CA ASN A 14 3.57 -1.28 6.43
C ASN A 14 4.35 -0.03 6.93
N ASP A 15 3.64 0.94 7.48
CA ASP A 15 4.16 2.23 7.94
C ASP A 15 5.11 2.13 9.14
N HIS A 16 4.97 1.10 9.99
CA HIS A 16 5.93 0.84 11.07
C HIS A 16 7.30 0.37 10.56
N ASN A 17 7.36 -0.18 9.35
CA ASN A 17 8.59 -0.68 8.73
C ASN A 17 9.30 0.35 7.83
N VAL A 18 8.82 1.60 7.83
CA VAL A 18 9.42 2.73 7.10
C VAL A 18 10.02 3.72 8.10
N ILE A 19 11.33 3.99 7.96
CA ILE A 19 12.01 5.01 8.75
C ILE A 19 11.98 6.32 7.97
N VAL A 20 11.50 7.38 8.62
CA VAL A 20 11.49 8.74 8.08
C VAL A 20 12.48 9.63 8.83
N SER A 21 12.99 10.67 8.18
CA SER A 21 13.76 11.70 8.84
C SER A 21 12.89 12.35 9.91
N VAL A 22 13.41 12.41 11.13
CA VAL A 22 12.86 13.25 12.18
C VAL A 22 13.67 14.53 12.14
N ASP A 23 13.09 15.57 11.57
CA ASP A 23 13.79 16.85 11.55
C ASP A 23 13.74 17.45 12.94
N SER A 24 14.92 17.55 13.56
CA SER A 24 15.20 18.45 14.66
C SER A 24 15.01 19.89 14.17
N GLU A 25 13.86 20.48 14.48
CA GLU A 25 13.47 21.91 14.41
C GLU A 25 13.65 22.71 13.09
N GLU A 26 14.29 22.21 12.03
CA GLU A 26 14.52 22.97 10.79
C GLU A 26 14.29 22.15 9.51
N LEU A 27 13.02 21.82 9.19
CA LEU A 27 12.71 21.40 7.81
C LEU A 27 12.89 22.61 6.89
N PRO A 28 13.75 22.56 5.85
CA PRO A 28 13.83 23.61 4.87
C PRO A 28 12.45 23.80 4.22
N ILE A 29 11.97 25.03 4.22
CA ILE A 29 10.78 25.37 3.43
C ILE A 29 11.19 25.24 1.97
N ASP A 30 10.50 24.39 1.22
CA ASP A 30 10.71 24.31 -0.23
C ASP A 30 10.36 25.69 -0.83
N PRO A 31 11.33 26.40 -1.45
CA PRO A 31 11.12 27.75 -1.94
C PRO A 31 10.11 27.82 -3.10
N ALA A 32 9.84 26.71 -3.79
CA ALA A 32 8.85 26.62 -4.86
C ALA A 32 7.42 26.38 -4.34
N THR A 33 7.26 25.60 -3.27
CA THR A 33 5.93 25.18 -2.77
C THR A 33 5.51 25.84 -1.45
N ARG A 34 6.45 26.47 -0.74
CA ARG A 34 6.27 27.07 0.61
C ARG A 34 5.74 26.11 1.69
N LEU A 35 5.83 24.81 1.44
CA LEU A 35 5.55 23.77 2.44
C LEU A 35 6.83 23.44 3.19
N CYS A 36 6.72 23.11 4.49
CA CYS A 36 7.80 22.40 5.18
C CYS A 36 8.15 21.19 4.31
N ALA A 37 9.45 20.93 4.08
CA ALA A 37 9.85 19.71 3.39
C ALA A 37 9.11 18.51 4.03
N ALA A 38 8.56 17.62 3.21
CA ALA A 38 7.99 16.41 3.77
C ALA A 38 9.12 15.58 4.40
N PRO A 39 8.88 14.93 5.55
CA PRO A 39 9.88 14.03 6.15
C PRO A 39 10.34 13.02 5.10
N GLN A 40 11.66 12.87 4.96
CA GLN A 40 12.26 12.04 3.92
C GLN A 40 12.27 10.59 4.36
N ILE A 41 11.96 9.65 3.46
CA ILE A 41 12.17 8.22 3.75
C ILE A 41 13.67 7.96 3.77
N VAL A 42 14.20 7.53 4.92
CA VAL A 42 15.64 7.27 5.12
C VAL A 42 15.97 5.78 5.15
N GLY A 43 14.96 4.91 5.30
CA GLY A 43 15.17 3.47 5.28
C GLY A 43 13.89 2.64 5.34
N VAL A 44 14.06 1.35 5.07
CA VAL A 44 13.04 0.30 5.24
C VAL A 44 13.69 -0.81 6.06
N ILE A 45 12.95 -1.39 7.01
CA ILE A 45 13.43 -2.40 7.95
C ILE A 45 12.51 -3.61 8.00
N ASP A 46 12.89 -4.62 8.78
CA ASP A 46 12.12 -5.85 9.02
C ASP A 46 11.89 -6.75 7.78
N PHE A 47 13.00 -7.22 7.22
CA PHE A 47 13.02 -8.16 6.10
C PHE A 47 12.75 -9.62 6.53
N GLY A 48 12.20 -9.87 7.72
CA GLY A 48 11.98 -11.21 8.27
C GLY A 48 10.98 -12.05 7.46
N ASP A 49 10.02 -11.38 6.80
CA ASP A 49 8.94 -12.02 6.04
C ASP A 49 9.16 -11.98 4.51
N VAL A 50 10.35 -11.61 4.05
CA VAL A 50 10.67 -11.54 2.61
C VAL A 50 10.47 -12.89 1.93
N LEU A 51 9.79 -12.91 0.78
CA LEU A 51 9.64 -14.11 -0.04
C LEU A 51 9.53 -13.83 -1.53
N LEU A 52 9.79 -14.85 -2.33
CA LEU A 52 9.56 -14.86 -3.78
C LEU A 52 8.10 -15.22 -4.08
N THR A 53 7.30 -14.25 -4.55
CA THR A 53 5.89 -14.45 -4.90
C THR A 53 5.45 -13.43 -5.96
N LYS A 54 4.14 -13.20 -6.15
CA LYS A 54 3.62 -12.26 -7.14
C LYS A 54 3.94 -10.82 -6.79
N THR A 55 4.53 -10.10 -7.75
CA THR A 55 5.01 -8.72 -7.58
C THR A 55 3.93 -7.77 -7.09
N VAL A 56 2.71 -7.91 -7.62
CA VAL A 56 1.54 -7.08 -7.26
C VAL A 56 1.14 -7.16 -5.78
N PHE A 57 1.54 -8.22 -5.07
CA PHE A 57 1.24 -8.33 -3.64
C PHE A 57 1.96 -7.28 -2.80
N ASN A 58 3.17 -6.86 -3.19
CA ASN A 58 3.90 -5.84 -2.42
C ASN A 58 3.12 -4.51 -2.34
N PRO A 59 2.73 -3.86 -3.46
CA PRO A 59 1.93 -2.64 -3.40
C PRO A 59 0.54 -2.87 -2.80
N ALA A 60 -0.08 -4.03 -3.00
CA ALA A 60 -1.37 -4.33 -2.37
C ALA A 60 -1.29 -4.35 -0.84
N ILE A 61 -0.21 -4.90 -0.29
CA ILE A 61 0.05 -4.94 1.15
C ILE A 61 0.32 -3.54 1.68
N THR A 62 1.18 -2.76 1.02
CA THR A 62 1.47 -1.38 1.43
C THR A 62 0.23 -0.50 1.41
N ILE A 63 -0.59 -0.60 0.36
CA ILE A 63 -1.85 0.15 0.28
C ILE A 63 -2.77 -0.27 1.42
N ALA A 64 -2.92 -1.57 1.69
CA ALA A 64 -3.83 -2.07 2.72
C ALA A 64 -3.57 -1.42 4.08
N TYR A 65 -2.31 -1.29 4.49
CA TYR A 65 -1.97 -0.66 5.78
C TYR A 65 -2.07 0.86 5.73
N SER A 66 -1.62 1.51 4.65
CA SER A 66 -1.67 2.97 4.53
C SER A 66 -3.08 3.58 4.57
N ILE A 67 -4.10 2.83 4.16
CA ILE A 67 -5.48 3.34 4.06
C ILE A 67 -6.29 3.14 5.34
N LEU A 68 -5.77 2.40 6.34
CA LEU A 68 -6.49 2.10 7.59
C LEU A 68 -6.83 3.37 8.37
N GLU A 69 -5.84 4.25 8.53
CA GLU A 69 -5.94 5.47 9.32
C GLU A 69 -6.07 6.73 8.47
N ALA A 70 -6.08 6.59 7.14
CA ALA A 70 -6.27 7.71 6.24
C ALA A 70 -7.66 8.33 6.39
N ASP A 71 -7.73 9.66 6.46
CA ASP A 71 -8.99 10.41 6.38
C ASP A 71 -9.65 10.21 5.01
N GLU A 72 -8.84 10.14 3.95
CA GLU A 72 -9.27 9.92 2.56
C GLU A 72 -8.63 8.64 1.97
N PRO A 73 -9.16 7.43 2.30
CA PRO A 73 -8.57 6.14 1.91
C PRO A 73 -8.36 5.96 0.40
N VAL A 74 -9.27 6.49 -0.42
CA VAL A 74 -9.16 6.40 -1.88
C VAL A 74 -7.96 7.21 -2.37
N SER A 75 -7.80 8.44 -1.87
CA SER A 75 -6.72 9.36 -2.23
C SER A 75 -5.36 8.88 -1.71
N ALA A 76 -5.32 8.26 -0.53
CA ALA A 76 -4.12 7.61 -0.01
C ALA A 76 -3.66 6.46 -0.93
N GLY A 77 -4.59 5.60 -1.35
CA GLY A 77 -4.31 4.55 -2.33
C GLY A 77 -3.82 5.08 -3.68
N VAL A 78 -4.43 6.15 -4.20
CA VAL A 78 -3.98 6.84 -5.42
C VAL A 78 -2.53 7.33 -5.29
N SER A 79 -2.19 7.98 -4.18
CA SER A 79 -0.86 8.54 -3.93
C SER A 79 0.22 7.45 -3.90
N LEU A 80 -0.06 6.32 -3.23
CA LEU A 80 0.84 5.18 -3.22
C LEU A 80 1.00 4.54 -4.59
N ILE A 81 -0.07 4.39 -5.35
CA ILE A 81 -0.01 3.82 -6.69
C ILE A 81 0.84 4.69 -7.60
N GLN A 82 0.65 6.01 -7.56
CA GLN A 82 1.46 6.96 -8.33
C GLN A 82 2.94 6.85 -7.96
N GLY A 83 3.27 6.88 -6.67
CA GLY A 83 4.65 6.77 -6.19
C GLY A 83 5.30 5.44 -6.57
N TYR A 84 4.58 4.32 -6.37
CA TYR A 84 5.07 2.98 -6.71
C TYR A 84 5.29 2.82 -8.21
N THR A 85 4.29 3.17 -9.03
CA THR A 85 4.34 2.95 -10.48
C THR A 85 5.28 3.90 -11.22
N ALA A 86 5.59 5.07 -10.64
CA ALA A 86 6.63 5.95 -11.16
C ALA A 86 8.04 5.32 -11.13
N GLN A 87 8.31 4.45 -10.15
CA GLN A 87 9.59 3.74 -10.04
C GLN A 87 9.54 2.33 -10.60
N PHE A 88 8.40 1.65 -10.45
CA PHE A 88 8.19 0.28 -10.88
C PHE A 88 6.82 0.13 -11.56
N PRO A 89 6.76 0.23 -12.90
CA PRO A 89 5.53 0.07 -13.65
C PRO A 89 4.86 -1.30 -13.41
N LEU A 90 3.56 -1.27 -13.17
CA LEU A 90 2.70 -2.46 -13.09
C LEU A 90 2.03 -2.73 -14.45
N GLN A 91 1.81 -4.00 -14.77
CA GLN A 91 1.04 -4.42 -15.94
C GLN A 91 -0.45 -4.16 -15.72
N ASP A 92 -1.22 -4.01 -16.80
CA ASP A 92 -2.67 -3.80 -16.70
C ASP A 92 -3.40 -4.93 -15.93
N THR A 93 -2.92 -6.17 -16.07
CA THR A 93 -3.41 -7.33 -15.32
C THR A 93 -3.11 -7.25 -13.82
N GLU A 94 -1.98 -6.66 -13.43
CA GLU A 94 -1.62 -6.43 -12.03
C GLU A 94 -2.47 -5.28 -11.45
N LEU A 95 -2.59 -4.17 -12.18
CA LEU A 95 -3.36 -3.00 -11.76
C LEU A 95 -4.85 -3.32 -11.57
N SER A 96 -5.45 -4.07 -12.50
CA SER A 96 -6.86 -4.47 -12.41
C SER A 96 -7.18 -5.37 -11.20
N LEU A 97 -6.18 -6.02 -10.62
CA LEU A 97 -6.34 -6.85 -9.42
C LEU A 97 -5.99 -6.10 -8.12
N LEU A 98 -5.32 -4.95 -8.21
CA LEU A 98 -4.70 -4.29 -7.05
C LEU A 98 -5.71 -3.94 -5.95
N PHE A 99 -6.89 -3.40 -6.33
CA PHE A 99 -7.96 -3.13 -5.38
C PHE A 99 -8.43 -4.40 -4.66
N LEU A 100 -8.74 -5.45 -5.43
CA LEU A 100 -9.22 -6.71 -4.87
C LEU A 100 -8.19 -7.33 -3.92
N LEU A 101 -6.91 -7.35 -4.31
CA LEU A 101 -5.82 -7.90 -3.50
C LEU A 101 -5.61 -7.11 -2.22
N THR A 102 -5.77 -5.78 -2.25
CA THR A 102 -5.74 -4.93 -1.07
C THR A 102 -6.85 -5.29 -0.10
N MET A 103 -8.09 -5.45 -0.60
CA MET A 103 -9.22 -5.87 0.23
C MET A 103 -9.02 -7.29 0.80
N CYS A 104 -8.48 -8.22 0.01
CA CYS A 104 -8.12 -9.55 0.48
C CYS A 104 -7.07 -9.51 1.60
N ARG A 105 -6.07 -8.62 1.52
CA ARG A 105 -5.06 -8.47 2.58
C ARG A 105 -5.67 -7.93 3.87
N LEU A 106 -6.57 -6.95 3.79
CA LEU A 106 -7.33 -6.46 4.95
C LEU A 106 -8.17 -7.58 5.59
N ALA A 107 -8.92 -8.33 4.78
CA ALA A 107 -9.72 -9.46 5.25
C ALA A 107 -8.83 -10.53 5.89
N GLN A 108 -7.67 -10.84 5.31
CA GLN A 108 -6.69 -11.76 5.89
C GLN A 108 -6.20 -11.28 7.26
N SER A 109 -5.89 -9.99 7.41
CA SER A 109 -5.47 -9.39 8.68
C SER A 109 -6.55 -9.54 9.77
N VAL A 110 -7.81 -9.28 9.42
CA VAL A 110 -8.96 -9.46 10.32
C VAL A 110 -9.16 -10.92 10.72
N VAL A 111 -9.09 -11.86 9.77
CA VAL A 111 -9.23 -13.29 10.06
C VAL A 111 -8.09 -13.76 10.96
N TYR A 112 -6.86 -13.37 10.65
CA TYR A 112 -5.68 -13.77 11.42
C TYR A 112 -5.71 -13.24 12.85
N SER A 113 -6.08 -11.97 13.03
CA SER A 113 -6.25 -11.39 14.37
C SER A 113 -7.40 -12.04 15.13
N THR A 114 -8.52 -12.38 14.47
CA THR A 114 -9.61 -13.14 15.10
C THR A 114 -9.18 -14.53 15.55
N ILE A 115 -8.36 -15.22 14.77
CA ILE A 115 -7.78 -16.52 15.17
C ILE A 115 -6.87 -16.33 16.38
N LYS A 116 -6.01 -15.29 16.40
CA LYS A 116 -5.15 -14.98 17.55
C LYS A 116 -5.92 -14.71 18.84
N MET A 117 -7.14 -14.16 18.77
CA MET A 117 -7.99 -13.98 19.96
C MET A 117 -8.35 -15.31 20.63
N LEU A 118 -8.31 -16.44 19.91
CA LEU A 118 -8.52 -17.75 20.53
C LEU A 118 -7.36 -18.16 21.44
N ASP A 119 -6.15 -17.71 21.11
CA ASP A 119 -4.94 -17.95 21.91
C ASP A 119 -4.78 -16.93 23.05
N TYR A 120 -5.34 -15.72 22.88
CA TYR A 120 -5.27 -14.61 23.83
C TYR A 120 -6.66 -14.00 24.10
N PRO A 121 -7.57 -14.74 24.77
CA PRO A 121 -8.97 -14.35 24.90
C PRO A 121 -9.19 -13.09 25.76
N ASP A 122 -8.23 -12.75 26.62
CA ASP A 122 -8.29 -11.58 27.53
C ASP A 122 -7.66 -10.32 26.92
N ASP A 123 -7.11 -10.39 25.70
CA ASP A 123 -6.50 -9.23 25.04
C ASP A 123 -7.56 -8.39 24.32
N GLU A 124 -8.15 -7.44 25.05
CA GLU A 124 -9.14 -6.49 24.53
C GLU A 124 -8.60 -5.56 23.43
N TYR A 125 -7.27 -5.50 23.24
CA TYR A 125 -6.65 -4.68 22.20
C TYR A 125 -6.90 -5.24 20.79
N ILE A 126 -6.98 -6.58 20.65
CA ILE A 126 -7.09 -7.24 19.34
C ILE A 126 -8.38 -6.83 18.60
N PRO A 127 -9.59 -6.86 19.19
CA PRO A 127 -10.80 -6.38 18.52
C PRO A 127 -10.77 -4.89 18.18
N ILE A 128 -10.12 -4.06 19.01
CA ILE A 128 -10.02 -2.61 18.77
C ILE A 128 -9.14 -2.34 17.55
N ALA A 129 -8.02 -3.05 17.42
CA ALA A 129 -7.11 -2.95 16.29
C ALA A 129 -7.74 -3.38 14.94
N GLN A 130 -8.81 -4.19 14.95
CA GLN A 130 -9.52 -4.59 13.72
C GLN A 130 -10.48 -3.54 13.18
N ARG A 131 -10.95 -2.58 14.00
CA ARG A 131 -12.01 -1.63 13.61
C ARG A 131 -11.67 -0.81 12.36
N PRO A 132 -10.44 -0.28 12.20
CA PRO A 132 -10.07 0.45 10.99
C PRO A 132 -10.18 -0.41 9.73
N ALA A 133 -9.79 -1.69 9.81
CA ALA A 133 -9.86 -2.61 8.68
C ALA A 133 -11.30 -2.88 8.24
N TRP A 134 -12.20 -3.13 9.20
CA TRP A 134 -13.64 -3.27 8.90
C TRP A 134 -14.24 -2.01 8.29
N ARG A 135 -13.92 -0.83 8.84
CA ARG A 135 -14.38 0.46 8.31
C ARG A 135 -14.00 0.62 6.84
N VAL A 136 -12.74 0.35 6.50
CA VAL A 136 -12.25 0.45 5.11
C VAL A 136 -12.91 -0.59 4.22
N LEU A 137 -12.99 -1.85 4.66
CA LEU A 137 -13.62 -2.93 3.90
C LEU A 137 -15.07 -2.59 3.56
N GLU A 138 -15.88 -2.19 4.53
CA GLU A 138 -17.29 -1.86 4.32
C GLU A 138 -17.46 -0.61 3.44
N SER A 139 -16.67 0.44 3.70
CA SER A 139 -16.75 1.70 2.96
C SER A 139 -16.35 1.56 1.49
N LEU A 140 -15.21 0.91 1.22
CA LEU A 140 -14.67 0.83 -0.14
C LEU A 140 -15.31 -0.29 -0.96
N TRP A 141 -15.76 -1.40 -0.35
CA TRP A 141 -16.32 -2.52 -1.11
C TRP A 141 -17.63 -2.16 -1.83
N GLY A 142 -18.45 -1.30 -1.22
CA GLY A 142 -19.64 -0.74 -1.86
C GLY A 142 -19.32 0.09 -3.11
N ARG A 143 -18.14 0.71 -3.14
CA ARG A 143 -17.64 1.58 -4.22
C ARG A 143 -16.55 0.92 -5.08
N ARG A 144 -16.37 -0.40 -4.98
CA ARG A 144 -15.24 -1.14 -5.58
C ARG A 144 -14.98 -0.84 -7.06
N ALA A 145 -16.02 -0.64 -7.87
CA ALA A 145 -15.87 -0.35 -9.29
C ALA A 145 -15.28 1.05 -9.53
N GLU A 146 -15.79 2.05 -8.80
CA GLU A 146 -15.32 3.43 -8.82
C GLU A 146 -13.86 3.52 -8.32
N VAL A 147 -13.58 2.93 -7.17
CA VAL A 147 -12.25 2.97 -6.53
C VAL A 147 -11.22 2.23 -7.37
N SER A 148 -11.56 1.04 -7.88
CA SER A 148 -10.68 0.29 -8.78
C SER A 148 -10.36 1.08 -10.05
N ALA A 149 -11.36 1.73 -10.66
CA ALA A 149 -11.13 2.57 -11.84
C ALA A 149 -10.21 3.77 -11.53
N ALA A 150 -10.42 4.45 -10.39
CA ALA A 150 -9.57 5.55 -9.94
C ALA A 150 -8.12 5.10 -9.72
N TRP A 151 -7.91 3.94 -9.11
CA TRP A 151 -6.59 3.36 -8.85
C TRP A 151 -5.87 2.93 -10.12
N VAL A 152 -6.58 2.33 -11.08
CA VAL A 152 -6.02 2.01 -12.41
C VAL A 152 -5.64 3.28 -13.16
N ALA A 153 -6.46 4.34 -13.08
CA ALA A 153 -6.21 5.63 -13.73
C ALA A 153 -5.02 6.39 -13.10
N ALA A 154 -4.75 6.16 -11.82
CA ALA A 154 -3.65 6.81 -11.09
C ALA A 154 -2.26 6.26 -11.48
N ALA A 155 -2.18 5.05 -12.03
CA ALA A 155 -0.91 4.42 -12.36
C ALA A 155 -0.13 5.21 -13.42
N VAL A 156 1.12 5.54 -13.09
CA VAL A 156 2.07 6.10 -14.05
C VAL A 156 2.46 5.00 -15.03
N ARG A 157 2.18 5.23 -16.31
CA ARG A 157 2.60 4.35 -17.39
C ARG A 157 3.95 4.86 -17.91
N PRO A 158 4.92 3.99 -18.20
CA PRO A 158 6.15 4.43 -18.84
C PRO A 158 5.77 5.12 -20.15
N ASP A 159 6.42 6.24 -20.45
CA ASP A 159 6.38 6.80 -21.81
C ASP A 159 6.72 5.65 -22.76
N THR A 160 5.85 5.40 -23.75
CA THR A 160 6.17 4.47 -24.84
C THR A 160 7.59 4.81 -25.31
N PRO A 161 8.56 3.90 -25.23
CA PRO A 161 9.86 4.19 -25.80
C PRO A 161 9.62 4.48 -27.27
N HIS A 162 10.12 5.61 -27.76
CA HIS A 162 10.45 5.70 -29.17
C HIS A 162 11.29 4.46 -29.47
N LEU A 163 10.79 3.61 -30.36
CA LEU A 163 11.51 2.49 -30.92
C LEU A 163 12.75 3.06 -31.64
N ASP A 164 13.83 3.27 -30.90
CA ASP A 164 15.14 3.45 -31.51
C ASP A 164 15.56 2.09 -32.03
N LYS A 165 15.44 1.98 -33.35
CA LYS A 165 15.99 0.91 -34.17
C LYS A 165 17.47 0.72 -33.81
N GLN A 166 17.83 -0.50 -33.43
CA GLN A 166 19.09 -1.13 -33.82
C GLN A 166 18.82 -2.57 -34.25
#